data_AF-Q18DS2-F1
#
_entry.id   AF-Q18DS2-F1
#
_cell.length_a   1.000
_cell.length_b   1.000
_cell.length_c   1.000
_cell.angle_alpha   90.00
_cell.angle_beta   90.00
_cell.angle_gamma   90.00
#
_symmetry.space_group_name_H-M   'P 1'
#
loop_
_entity.id
_entity.type
_entity.pdbx_description
1 polymer ?
#
loop_
_entity_poly.entity_id
_entity_poly.type
_entity_poly.pdbx_seq_one_letter_code
_entity_poly.pdbx_strand_id
1 'polypeptide(L)'
;MAKPADEYPNSATNGTQEAITNGSINLHADDDTSSQEALDTDGAAALTAAIDAHGEDLAAVIERTDELNDALTTAIIVLATADEEELEYVTNSAANLIQAADGLSTEGSAALATELGKNADDLSESLDTVVTLQRDGHLDDLAMIATAFANSLSSNEVEELSAILENNGTEIVEALDLVLELQREGQLEELLDLAKTLSVLEIDEDTARGLNQLLQSVSEAQRESEPVGLFGVLGHLRGSRARAGIGYFISILKSQGRRLQE
;
A
#
# COMPACT_ATOMS: atom_id res chain seq x y z
N MET A 1 39.43 57.69 -77.82
CA MET A 1 38.48 58.81 -78.05
C MET A 1 37.09 58.28 -77.70
N ALA A 2 36.20 58.87 -76.92
CA ALA A 2 36.15 59.99 -75.99
C ALA A 2 34.86 59.75 -75.16
N LYS A 3 34.87 60.16 -73.89
CA LYS A 3 33.76 60.19 -72.91
C LYS A 3 32.77 61.35 -73.22
N PRO A 4 31.71 61.68 -72.43
CA PRO A 4 30.80 60.95 -71.50
C PRO A 4 29.33 61.50 -71.53
N ALA A 5 28.59 61.30 -70.42
CA ALA A 5 27.33 61.92 -69.94
C ALA A 5 26.07 61.08 -70.21
N ASP A 6 25.25 60.67 -69.24
CA ASP A 6 24.72 61.42 -68.11
C ASP A 6 24.65 60.64 -66.78
N GLU A 7 24.20 61.36 -65.76
CA GLU A 7 24.54 61.31 -64.36
C GLU A 7 23.28 61.02 -63.49
N TYR A 8 23.37 60.02 -62.58
CA TYR A 8 22.63 59.75 -61.31
C TYR A 8 21.07 59.62 -61.28
N PRO A 9 20.43 59.05 -60.21
CA PRO A 9 20.98 58.59 -58.92
C PRO A 9 20.61 57.16 -58.45
N ASN A 10 21.30 56.75 -57.37
CA ASN A 10 21.04 55.60 -56.51
C ASN A 10 19.60 55.54 -55.98
N SER A 11 18.88 54.47 -56.30
CA SER A 11 17.90 53.84 -55.41
C SER A 11 17.42 52.52 -56.00
N ALA A 12 17.92 51.39 -55.48
CA ALA A 12 17.24 50.09 -55.39
C ALA A 12 18.27 48.97 -55.13
N THR A 13 18.84 48.92 -53.93
CA THR A 13 19.21 47.62 -53.35
C THR A 13 17.90 47.06 -52.78
N ASN A 14 17.32 46.07 -53.45
CA ASN A 14 16.20 45.27 -52.93
C ASN A 14 16.14 43.89 -53.62
N GLY A 15 16.16 42.84 -52.79
CA GLY A 15 15.77 41.46 -53.10
C GLY A 15 16.87 40.60 -53.71
N THR A 16 17.26 39.43 -53.18
CA THR A 16 16.59 38.52 -52.25
C THR A 16 17.64 37.67 -51.52
N GLN A 17 17.77 37.86 -50.21
CA GLN A 17 18.40 36.90 -49.32
C GLN A 17 17.27 36.34 -48.45
N GLU A 18 16.73 35.19 -48.83
CA GLU A 18 15.78 34.42 -48.02
C GLU A 18 16.54 33.87 -46.81
N ALA A 19 16.57 34.66 -45.74
CA ALA A 19 16.75 34.14 -44.41
C ALA A 19 15.38 33.61 -43.96
N ILE A 20 15.35 32.32 -43.63
CA ILE A 20 14.20 31.66 -43.02
C ILE A 20 14.14 32.15 -41.56
N THR A 21 13.57 33.33 -41.36
CA THR A 21 13.26 33.85 -40.03
C THR A 21 11.97 33.18 -39.57
N ASN A 22 12.05 32.51 -38.42
CA ASN A 22 10.91 31.98 -37.67
C ASN A 22 9.78 33.01 -37.60
N GLY A 23 8.55 32.54 -37.84
CA GLY A 23 7.35 33.35 -37.96
C GLY A 23 7.15 34.31 -36.79
N SER A 24 7.38 35.60 -37.05
CA SER A 24 6.89 36.68 -36.21
C SER A 24 5.40 36.84 -36.47
N ILE A 25 4.58 36.30 -35.56
CA ILE A 25 3.15 36.58 -35.49
C ILE A 25 3.02 38.05 -35.06
N ASN A 26 2.54 38.91 -35.96
CA ASN A 26 2.27 40.31 -35.66
C ASN A 26 0.88 40.40 -35.02
N LEU A 27 0.82 40.27 -33.70
CA LEU A 27 -0.39 40.55 -32.91
C LEU A 27 -0.48 42.06 -32.69
N HIS A 28 -1.54 42.64 -33.20
CA HIS A 28 -1.95 44.02 -32.96
C HIS A 28 -2.06 44.23 -31.44
N ALA A 29 -1.17 45.06 -30.89
CA ALA A 29 -1.18 45.43 -29.49
C ALA A 29 -2.38 46.34 -29.22
N ASP A 30 -3.42 45.76 -28.62
CA ASP A 30 -4.29 46.48 -27.71
C ASP A 30 -3.84 46.14 -26.29
N ASP A 31 -3.76 47.19 -25.50
CA ASP A 31 -3.11 47.35 -24.21
C ASP A 31 -3.74 46.49 -23.10
N ASP A 32 -3.07 45.41 -22.66
CA ASP A 32 -3.23 44.85 -21.30
C ASP A 32 -2.02 43.99 -20.86
N THR A 33 -0.84 44.63 -20.74
CA THR A 33 0.40 43.95 -20.32
C THR A 33 0.60 44.03 -18.81
N SER A 34 -0.26 43.37 -18.02
CA SER A 34 -0.02 43.25 -16.56
C SER A 34 -0.51 41.96 -15.89
N SER A 35 -0.98 40.97 -16.65
CA SER A 35 -1.54 39.72 -16.07
C SER A 35 -0.87 38.41 -16.53
N GLN A 36 0.13 38.46 -17.43
CA GLN A 36 0.76 37.25 -17.98
C GLN A 36 2.00 36.75 -17.18
N GLU A 37 2.73 37.62 -16.49
CA GLU A 37 3.98 37.25 -15.78
C GLU A 37 3.77 36.54 -14.43
N ALA A 38 2.57 36.61 -13.85
CA ALA A 38 2.28 36.02 -12.54
C ALA A 38 1.86 34.54 -12.59
N LEU A 39 1.48 34.01 -13.76
CA LEU A 39 1.04 32.62 -13.93
C LEU A 39 2.18 31.69 -14.42
N ASP A 40 3.15 32.23 -15.15
CA ASP A 40 4.31 31.47 -15.65
C ASP A 40 5.36 31.20 -14.54
N THR A 41 5.39 32.01 -13.49
CA THR A 41 6.37 31.86 -12.39
C THR A 41 6.04 30.72 -11.44
N ASP A 42 4.76 30.45 -11.20
CA ASP A 42 4.32 29.32 -10.37
C ASP A 42 4.51 27.98 -11.10
N GLY A 43 4.19 27.95 -12.40
CA GLY A 43 4.46 26.80 -13.27
C GLY A 43 5.97 26.52 -13.42
N ALA A 44 6.79 27.57 -13.58
CA ALA A 44 8.24 27.43 -13.64
C ALA A 44 8.84 26.98 -12.30
N ALA A 45 8.32 27.47 -11.17
CA ALA A 45 8.76 27.05 -9.85
C ALA A 45 8.37 25.58 -9.56
N ALA A 46 7.15 25.18 -9.91
CA ALA A 46 6.70 23.80 -9.81
C ALA A 46 7.48 22.85 -10.72
N LEU A 47 7.77 23.27 -11.97
CA LEU A 47 8.61 22.52 -12.90
C LEU A 47 10.04 22.40 -12.38
N THR A 48 10.61 23.47 -11.81
CA THR A 48 11.95 23.44 -11.22
C THR A 48 11.99 22.52 -10.01
N ALA A 49 10.98 22.54 -9.14
CA ALA A 49 10.90 21.62 -8.00
C ALA A 49 10.76 20.16 -8.44
N ALA A 50 10.01 19.89 -9.51
CA ALA A 50 9.90 18.55 -10.08
C ALA A 50 11.21 18.08 -10.75
N ILE A 51 11.93 18.98 -11.43
CA ILE A 51 13.24 18.69 -12.00
C ILE A 51 14.30 18.52 -10.91
N ASP A 52 14.25 19.26 -9.81
CA ASP A 52 15.20 19.03 -8.70
C ASP A 52 14.92 17.71 -7.98
N ALA A 53 13.65 17.29 -7.87
CA ALA A 53 13.27 16.03 -7.24
C ALA A 53 13.56 14.79 -8.10
N HIS A 54 13.40 14.90 -9.42
CA HIS A 54 13.47 13.77 -10.36
C HIS A 54 14.47 13.96 -11.50
N GLY A 55 15.32 14.99 -11.42
CA GLY A 55 16.22 15.37 -12.52
C GLY A 55 17.27 14.31 -12.83
N GLU A 56 17.70 13.55 -11.83
CA GLU A 56 18.65 12.45 -12.02
C GLU A 56 17.98 11.27 -12.76
N ASP A 57 16.73 10.95 -12.44
CA ASP A 57 15.94 9.94 -13.16
C ASP A 57 15.68 10.37 -14.62
N LEU A 58 15.33 11.65 -14.83
CA LEU A 58 15.13 12.22 -16.16
C LEU A 58 16.43 12.22 -16.98
N ALA A 59 17.56 12.56 -16.37
CA ALA A 59 18.86 12.52 -17.01
C ALA A 59 19.22 11.07 -17.43
N ALA A 60 18.99 10.09 -16.55
CA ALA A 60 19.24 8.68 -16.86
C ALA A 60 18.35 8.16 -18.00
N VAL A 61 17.09 8.61 -18.08
CA VAL A 61 16.18 8.26 -19.18
C VAL A 61 16.60 8.91 -20.49
N ILE A 62 17.03 10.17 -20.46
CA ILE A 62 17.53 10.88 -21.65
C ILE A 62 18.82 10.24 -22.15
N GLU A 63 19.77 9.97 -21.26
CA GLU A 63 21.04 9.31 -21.61
C GLU A 63 20.79 7.93 -22.23
N ARG A 64 19.88 7.15 -21.65
CA ARG A 64 19.44 5.87 -22.23
C ARG A 64 18.76 6.02 -23.60
N THR A 65 18.09 7.14 -23.85
CA THR A 65 17.44 7.43 -25.13
C THR A 65 18.46 7.81 -26.20
N ASP A 66 19.48 8.58 -25.84
CA ASP A 66 20.59 8.91 -26.75
C ASP A 66 21.41 7.65 -27.10
N GLU A 67 21.69 6.79 -26.10
CA GLU A 67 22.30 5.48 -26.32
C GLU A 67 21.44 4.59 -27.24
N LEU A 68 20.11 4.61 -27.08
CA LEU A 68 19.19 3.91 -27.96
C LEU A 68 19.23 4.47 -29.38
N ASN A 69 19.34 5.79 -29.55
CA ASN A 69 19.44 6.42 -30.87
C ASN A 69 20.74 6.02 -31.59
N ASP A 70 21.86 5.95 -30.87
CA ASP A 70 23.13 5.48 -31.41
C ASP A 70 23.09 3.98 -31.76
N ALA A 71 22.44 3.18 -30.92
CA ALA A 71 22.19 1.76 -31.18
C ALA A 71 21.28 1.55 -32.40
N LEU A 72 20.23 2.36 -32.56
CA LEU A 72 19.35 2.35 -33.73
C LEU A 72 20.09 2.77 -35.00
N THR A 73 20.92 3.81 -34.93
CA THR A 73 21.76 4.23 -36.06
C THR A 73 22.71 3.10 -36.48
N THR A 74 23.34 2.45 -35.51
CA THR A 74 24.19 1.28 -35.76
C THR A 74 23.40 0.13 -36.37
N ALA A 75 22.20 -0.17 -35.83
CA ALA A 75 21.34 -1.22 -36.35
C ALA A 75 20.87 -0.94 -37.78
N ILE A 76 20.57 0.32 -38.13
CA ILE A 76 20.21 0.73 -39.51
C ILE A 76 21.39 0.52 -40.45
N ILE A 77 22.61 0.86 -40.03
CA ILE A 77 23.81 0.61 -40.83
C ILE A 77 24.02 -0.89 -41.04
N VAL A 78 23.88 -1.70 -39.98
CA VAL A 78 23.98 -3.17 -40.06
C VAL A 78 22.92 -3.75 -40.99
N LEU A 79 21.67 -3.33 -40.85
CA LEU A 79 20.54 -3.79 -41.67
C LEU A 79 20.69 -3.38 -43.15
N ALA A 80 21.30 -2.23 -43.42
CA ALA A 80 21.58 -1.77 -44.79
C ALA A 80 22.68 -2.61 -45.47
N THR A 81 23.54 -3.28 -44.71
CA THR A 81 24.59 -4.18 -45.21
C THR A 81 24.23 -5.66 -45.08
N ALA A 82 23.09 -5.98 -44.47
CA ALA A 82 22.66 -7.35 -44.19
C ALA A 82 22.19 -8.08 -45.45
N ASP A 83 22.43 -9.38 -45.47
CA ASP A 83 21.94 -10.26 -46.53
C ASP A 83 20.44 -10.61 -46.32
N GLU A 84 19.79 -11.17 -47.35
CA GLU A 84 18.34 -11.49 -47.33
C GLU A 84 17.95 -12.47 -46.21
N GLU A 85 18.84 -13.42 -45.88
CA GLU A 85 18.64 -14.39 -44.79
C GLU A 85 18.68 -13.72 -43.40
N GLU A 86 19.57 -12.75 -43.19
CA GLU A 86 19.64 -11.97 -41.95
C GLU A 86 18.41 -11.05 -41.80
N LEU A 87 17.93 -10.47 -42.92
CA LEU A 87 16.68 -9.70 -42.96
C LEU A 87 15.46 -10.54 -42.57
N GLU A 88 15.37 -11.78 -43.03
CA GLU A 88 14.29 -12.70 -42.66
C GLU A 88 14.33 -13.05 -41.17
N TYR A 89 15.52 -13.29 -40.61
CA TYR A 89 15.70 -13.55 -39.18
C TYR A 89 15.28 -12.36 -38.29
N VAL A 90 15.70 -11.14 -38.66
CA VAL A 90 15.31 -9.92 -37.93
C VAL A 90 13.80 -9.69 -38.02
N THR A 91 13.20 -9.92 -39.19
CA THR A 91 11.75 -9.76 -39.40
C THR A 91 10.96 -10.74 -38.55
N ASN A 92 11.37 -12.02 -38.50
CA ASN A 92 10.73 -13.02 -37.65
C ASN A 92 10.90 -12.70 -36.16
N SER A 93 12.07 -12.19 -35.75
CA SER A 93 12.32 -11.76 -34.37
C SER A 93 11.47 -10.54 -34.00
N ALA A 94 11.34 -9.56 -34.90
CA ALA A 94 10.48 -8.40 -34.71
C ALA A 94 9.00 -8.81 -34.62
N ALA A 95 8.55 -9.75 -35.44
CA ALA A 95 7.19 -10.29 -35.39
C ALA A 95 6.90 -10.97 -34.03
N ASN A 96 7.83 -11.79 -33.54
CA ASN A 96 7.72 -12.41 -32.22
C ASN A 96 7.73 -11.37 -31.09
N LEU A 97 8.54 -10.31 -31.20
CA LEU A 97 8.58 -9.23 -30.21
C LEU A 97 7.28 -8.42 -30.20
N ILE A 98 6.72 -8.11 -31.38
CA ILE A 98 5.42 -7.43 -31.51
C ILE A 98 4.31 -8.29 -30.90
N GLN A 99 4.33 -9.59 -31.15
CA GLN A 99 3.38 -10.53 -30.56
C GLN A 99 3.52 -10.61 -29.02
N ALA A 100 4.74 -10.58 -28.50
CA ALA A 100 4.98 -10.52 -27.05
C ALA A 100 4.55 -9.17 -26.44
N ALA A 101 4.80 -8.07 -27.13
CA ALA A 101 4.41 -6.72 -26.70
C ALA A 101 2.89 -6.54 -26.68
N ASP A 102 2.17 -7.13 -27.63
CA ASP A 102 0.69 -7.15 -27.63
C ASP A 102 0.14 -7.86 -26.38
N GLY A 103 0.78 -8.95 -25.95
CA GLY A 103 0.44 -9.64 -24.69
C GLY A 103 0.67 -8.78 -23.44
N LEU A 104 1.70 -7.93 -23.44
CA LEU A 104 2.01 -6.98 -22.36
C LEU A 104 1.11 -5.74 -22.37
N SER A 105 0.57 -5.35 -23.53
CA SER A 105 -0.33 -4.20 -23.66
C SER A 105 -1.78 -4.50 -23.27
N THR A 106 -2.03 -5.67 -22.69
CA THR A 106 -3.36 -6.06 -22.22
C THR A 106 -3.81 -5.19 -21.06
N GLU A 107 -5.11 -4.88 -21.01
CA GLU A 107 -5.73 -4.08 -19.94
C GLU A 107 -5.48 -4.69 -18.55
N GLY A 108 -5.44 -6.03 -18.47
CA GLY A 108 -5.06 -6.75 -17.26
C GLY A 108 -3.63 -6.48 -16.80
N SER A 109 -2.66 -6.37 -17.72
CA SER A 109 -1.26 -6.06 -17.38
C SER A 109 -1.10 -4.61 -16.93
N ALA A 110 -1.82 -3.67 -17.55
CA ALA A 110 -1.86 -2.28 -17.11
C ALA A 110 -2.50 -2.12 -15.73
N ALA A 111 -3.58 -2.86 -15.46
CA ALA A 111 -4.21 -2.89 -14.13
C ALA A 111 -3.27 -3.49 -13.08
N LEU A 112 -2.58 -4.59 -13.40
CA LEU A 112 -1.60 -5.22 -12.51
C LEU A 112 -0.42 -4.29 -12.22
N ALA A 113 0.11 -3.59 -13.24
CA ALA A 113 1.20 -2.64 -13.08
C ALA A 113 0.76 -1.42 -12.24
N THR A 114 -0.47 -0.96 -12.42
CA THR A 114 -1.05 0.11 -11.58
C THR A 114 -1.15 -0.33 -10.12
N GLU A 115 -1.64 -1.55 -9.88
CA GLU A 115 -1.76 -2.10 -8.53
C GLU A 115 -0.39 -2.35 -7.90
N LEU A 116 0.55 -2.94 -8.64
CA LEU A 116 1.92 -3.15 -8.19
C LEU A 116 2.62 -1.82 -7.88
N GLY A 117 2.39 -0.79 -8.69
CA GLY A 117 2.92 0.55 -8.45
C GLY A 117 2.33 1.21 -7.19
N LYS A 118 1.03 1.06 -6.94
CA LYS A 118 0.40 1.55 -5.70
C LYS A 118 0.93 0.86 -4.44
N ASN A 119 1.28 -0.42 -4.54
CA ASN A 119 1.78 -1.22 -3.42
C ASN A 119 3.32 -1.35 -3.43
N ALA A 120 4.04 -0.57 -4.26
CA ALA A 120 5.47 -0.75 -4.46
C ALA A 120 6.27 -0.44 -3.19
N ASP A 121 5.87 0.58 -2.44
CA ASP A 121 6.51 0.98 -1.19
C ASP A 121 6.32 -0.10 -0.11
N ASP A 122 5.08 -0.55 0.10
CA ASP A 122 4.75 -1.62 1.06
C ASP A 122 5.47 -2.94 0.71
N LEU A 123 5.52 -3.28 -0.60
CA LEU A 123 6.24 -4.47 -1.05
C LEU A 123 7.74 -4.34 -0.80
N SER A 124 8.34 -3.17 -1.03
CA SER A 124 9.74 -2.90 -0.76
C SER A 124 10.08 -3.08 0.73
N GLU A 125 9.25 -2.56 1.63
CA GLU A 125 9.40 -2.74 3.08
C GLU A 125 9.29 -4.21 3.49
N SER A 126 8.33 -4.95 2.91
CA SER A 126 8.20 -6.39 3.17
C SER A 126 9.41 -7.19 2.67
N LEU A 127 9.98 -6.81 1.52
CA LEU A 127 11.16 -7.45 0.96
C LEU A 127 12.42 -7.13 1.78
N ASP A 128 12.55 -5.91 2.30
CA ASP A 128 13.64 -5.55 3.22
C ASP A 128 13.62 -6.41 4.49
N THR A 129 12.41 -6.70 5.01
CA THR A 129 12.23 -7.62 6.13
C THR A 129 12.70 -9.04 5.77
N VAL A 130 12.34 -9.56 4.59
CA VAL A 130 12.79 -10.88 4.11
C VAL A 130 14.30 -10.93 3.91
N VAL A 131 14.89 -9.86 3.35
CA VAL A 131 16.35 -9.73 3.16
C VAL A 131 17.07 -9.70 4.51
N THR A 132 16.51 -9.00 5.49
CA THR A 132 17.03 -8.95 6.86
C THR A 132 16.99 -10.35 7.50
N LEU A 133 15.86 -11.05 7.42
CA LEU A 133 15.72 -12.44 7.89
C LEU A 133 16.72 -13.39 7.21
N GLN A 134 16.98 -13.19 5.90
CA GLN A 134 17.96 -13.98 5.17
C GLN A 134 19.40 -13.67 5.61
N ARG A 135 19.74 -12.39 5.82
CA ARG A 135 21.08 -11.98 6.30
C ARG A 135 21.36 -12.50 7.70
N ASP A 136 20.36 -12.50 8.56
CA ASP A 136 20.48 -12.99 9.94
C ASP A 136 20.44 -14.53 10.01
N GLY A 137 20.14 -15.21 8.90
CA GLY A 137 20.10 -16.66 8.80
C GLY A 137 18.81 -17.29 9.33
N HIS A 138 17.81 -16.48 9.67
CA HIS A 138 16.54 -16.93 10.26
C HIS A 138 15.47 -17.34 9.23
N LEU A 139 15.69 -17.02 7.95
CA LEU A 139 14.73 -17.38 6.89
C LEU A 139 14.53 -18.91 6.78
N ASP A 140 15.59 -19.69 6.99
CA ASP A 140 15.52 -21.16 6.97
C ASP A 140 14.75 -21.71 8.18
N ASP A 141 14.99 -21.14 9.36
CA ASP A 141 14.24 -21.49 10.58
C ASP A 141 12.74 -21.23 10.41
N LEU A 142 12.39 -20.06 9.85
CA LEU A 142 11.00 -19.70 9.55
C LEU A 142 10.37 -20.66 8.53
N ALA A 143 11.10 -21.00 7.47
CA ALA A 143 10.63 -21.96 6.46
C ALA A 143 10.43 -23.36 7.05
N MET A 144 11.31 -23.79 7.97
CA MET A 144 11.18 -25.06 8.68
C MET A 144 9.91 -25.08 9.55
N ILE A 145 9.65 -24.01 10.32
CA ILE A 145 8.45 -23.89 11.16
C ILE A 145 7.18 -23.86 10.29
N ALA A 146 7.17 -23.05 9.22
CA ALA A 146 6.03 -22.95 8.31
C ALA A 146 5.71 -24.30 7.66
N THR A 147 6.73 -25.05 7.24
CA THR A 147 6.57 -26.39 6.68
C THR A 147 6.06 -27.38 7.72
N ALA A 148 6.57 -27.34 8.96
CA ALA A 148 6.08 -28.20 10.03
C ALA A 148 4.60 -27.90 10.36
N PHE A 149 4.23 -26.63 10.39
CA PHE A 149 2.86 -26.19 10.61
C PHE A 149 1.93 -26.63 9.47
N ALA A 150 2.30 -26.39 8.21
CA ALA A 150 1.51 -26.80 7.05
C ALA A 150 1.29 -28.32 7.00
N ASN A 151 2.29 -29.11 7.39
CA ASN A 151 2.16 -30.57 7.48
C ASN A 151 1.36 -31.06 8.69
N SER A 152 1.23 -30.23 9.74
CA SER A 152 0.43 -30.55 10.93
C SER A 152 -1.06 -30.36 10.68
N LEU A 153 -1.45 -29.59 9.66
CA LEU A 153 -2.84 -29.33 9.31
C LEU A 153 -3.33 -30.32 8.27
N SER A 154 -4.53 -30.87 8.50
CA SER A 154 -5.27 -31.61 7.48
C SER A 154 -5.91 -30.67 6.46
N SER A 155 -6.28 -31.19 5.28
CA SER A 155 -6.93 -30.39 4.23
C SER A 155 -8.22 -29.70 4.69
N ASN A 156 -8.98 -30.32 5.60
CA ASN A 156 -10.18 -29.71 6.18
C ASN A 156 -9.84 -28.55 7.12
N GLU A 157 -8.81 -28.71 7.95
CA GLU A 157 -8.36 -27.66 8.86
C GLU A 157 -7.78 -26.45 8.11
N VAL A 158 -7.12 -26.68 6.97
CA VAL A 158 -6.64 -25.59 6.09
C VAL A 158 -7.82 -24.79 5.51
N GLU A 159 -8.89 -25.46 5.07
CA GLU A 159 -10.09 -24.80 4.54
C GLU A 159 -10.82 -24.01 5.63
N GLU A 160 -10.92 -24.58 6.83
CA GLU A 160 -11.47 -23.91 8.01
C GLU A 160 -10.63 -22.68 8.41
N LEU A 161 -9.31 -22.81 8.45
CA LEU A 161 -8.39 -21.68 8.70
C LEU A 161 -8.55 -20.58 7.65
N SER A 162 -8.67 -20.95 6.37
CA SER A 162 -8.91 -19.98 5.30
C SER A 162 -10.22 -19.22 5.52
N ALA A 163 -11.29 -19.92 5.88
CA ALA A 163 -12.57 -19.29 6.19
C ALA A 163 -12.50 -18.38 7.43
N ILE A 164 -11.74 -18.78 8.46
CA ILE A 164 -11.53 -17.95 9.65
C ILE A 164 -10.73 -16.69 9.31
N LEU A 165 -9.66 -16.82 8.51
CA LEU A 165 -8.83 -15.69 8.07
C LEU A 165 -9.58 -14.74 7.13
N GLU A 166 -10.44 -15.26 6.26
CA GLU A 166 -11.27 -14.41 5.39
C GLU A 166 -12.26 -13.58 6.20
N ASN A 167 -12.89 -14.20 7.20
CA ASN A 167 -13.92 -13.54 8.00
C ASN A 167 -13.37 -12.66 9.13
N ASN A 168 -12.23 -13.02 9.71
CA ASN A 168 -11.68 -12.39 10.91
C ASN A 168 -10.23 -11.94 10.73
N GLY A 169 -9.73 -11.87 9.49
CA GLY A 169 -8.31 -11.58 9.20
C GLY A 169 -7.84 -10.27 9.82
N THR A 170 -8.64 -9.21 9.71
CA THR A 170 -8.33 -7.91 10.33
C THR A 170 -8.26 -8.00 11.85
N GLU A 171 -9.21 -8.69 12.48
CA GLU A 171 -9.27 -8.83 13.94
C GLU A 171 -8.10 -9.68 14.46
N ILE A 172 -7.68 -10.69 13.69
CA ILE A 172 -6.48 -11.50 13.98
C ILE A 172 -5.22 -10.64 13.87
N VAL A 173 -5.10 -9.79 12.86
CA VAL A 173 -3.94 -8.89 12.69
C VAL A 173 -3.89 -7.87 13.82
N GLU A 174 -5.01 -7.24 14.17
CA GLU A 174 -5.09 -6.32 15.31
C GLU A 174 -4.73 -7.02 16.64
N ALA A 175 -5.18 -8.26 16.83
CA ALA A 175 -4.81 -9.04 18.00
C ALA A 175 -3.31 -9.38 18.03
N LEU A 176 -2.71 -9.69 16.88
CA LEU A 176 -1.26 -9.93 16.78
C LEU A 176 -0.45 -8.66 17.06
N ASP A 177 -0.90 -7.50 16.59
CA ASP A 177 -0.24 -6.22 16.87
C ASP A 177 -0.26 -5.90 18.38
N LEU A 178 -1.41 -6.13 19.04
CA LEU A 178 -1.51 -6.02 20.49
C LEU A 178 -0.55 -6.98 21.21
N VAL A 179 -0.41 -8.22 20.73
CA VAL A 179 0.54 -9.20 21.31
C VAL A 179 1.98 -8.73 21.14
N LEU A 180 2.35 -8.18 19.98
CA LEU A 180 3.69 -7.62 19.73
C LEU A 180 3.96 -6.40 20.60
N GLU A 181 2.96 -5.53 20.79
CA GLU A 181 3.04 -4.39 21.70
C GLU A 181 3.26 -4.86 23.15
N LEU A 182 2.47 -5.83 23.62
CA LEU A 182 2.64 -6.44 24.95
C LEU A 182 4.00 -7.13 25.11
N GLN A 183 4.54 -7.76 24.05
CA GLN A 183 5.88 -8.33 24.06
C GLN A 183 6.95 -7.25 24.18
N ARG A 184 6.81 -6.16 23.42
CA ARG A 184 7.74 -5.01 23.44
C ARG A 184 7.75 -4.31 24.81
N GLU A 185 6.60 -4.27 25.47
CA GLU A 185 6.45 -3.72 26.82
C GLU A 185 6.85 -4.72 27.92
N GLY A 186 7.12 -5.98 27.58
CA GLY A 186 7.47 -7.05 28.53
C GLY A 186 6.31 -7.55 29.39
N GLN A 187 5.07 -7.18 29.07
CA GLN A 187 3.86 -7.54 29.84
C GLN A 187 3.32 -8.92 29.48
N LEU A 188 3.76 -9.49 28.35
CA LEU A 188 3.32 -10.81 27.89
C LEU A 188 3.64 -11.91 28.91
N GLU A 189 4.79 -11.83 29.59
CA GLU A 189 5.19 -12.77 30.63
C GLU A 189 4.22 -12.75 31.82
N GLU A 190 3.79 -11.56 32.26
CA GLU A 190 2.85 -11.39 33.38
C GLU A 190 1.46 -11.95 33.03
N LEU A 191 1.01 -11.72 31.79
CA LEU A 191 -0.24 -12.30 31.31
C LEU A 191 -0.15 -13.82 31.16
N LEU A 192 1.00 -14.34 30.74
CA LEU A 192 1.22 -15.78 30.65
C LEU A 192 1.23 -16.44 32.04
N ASP A 193 1.86 -15.81 33.04
CA ASP A 193 1.85 -16.28 34.42
C ASP A 193 0.44 -16.23 35.03
N LEU A 194 -0.34 -15.19 34.71
CA LEU A 194 -1.75 -15.12 35.10
C LEU A 194 -2.56 -16.22 34.42
N ALA A 195 -2.42 -16.39 33.10
CA ALA A 195 -3.10 -17.44 32.33
C ALA A 195 -2.73 -18.83 32.84
N LYS A 196 -1.47 -19.07 33.19
CA LYS A 196 -0.99 -20.31 33.80
C LYS A 196 -1.60 -20.54 35.18
N THR A 197 -1.68 -19.50 36.01
CA THR A 197 -2.34 -19.56 37.32
C THR A 197 -3.84 -19.89 37.17
N LEU A 198 -4.50 -19.30 36.17
CA LEU A 198 -5.90 -19.57 35.85
C LEU A 198 -6.10 -20.95 35.20
N SER A 199 -5.12 -21.45 34.43
CA SER A 199 -5.15 -22.79 33.83
C SER A 199 -5.00 -23.91 34.85
N VAL A 200 -4.34 -23.65 35.99
CA VAL A 200 -4.31 -24.60 37.12
C VAL A 200 -5.69 -24.68 37.79
N LEU A 201 -6.52 -23.64 37.66
CA LEU A 201 -7.93 -23.73 38.02
C LEU A 201 -8.63 -24.62 36.98
N GLU A 202 -9.15 -25.77 37.41
CA GLU A 202 -10.07 -26.57 36.60
C GLU A 202 -11.37 -25.79 36.44
N ILE A 203 -11.41 -24.89 35.45
CA ILE A 203 -12.64 -24.22 35.02
C ILE A 203 -13.37 -25.18 34.12
N ASP A 204 -14.41 -25.81 34.66
CA ASP A 204 -15.31 -26.61 33.85
C ASP A 204 -16.13 -25.73 32.91
N GLU A 205 -16.63 -26.35 31.85
CA GLU A 205 -17.43 -25.72 30.80
C GLU A 205 -18.70 -25.02 31.35
N ASP A 206 -19.30 -25.53 32.44
CA ASP A 206 -20.46 -24.89 33.06
C ASP A 206 -20.05 -23.62 33.84
N THR A 207 -18.89 -23.64 34.49
CA THR A 207 -18.29 -22.46 35.13
C THR A 207 -17.90 -21.39 34.10
N ALA A 208 -17.33 -21.79 32.96
CA ALA A 208 -17.00 -20.86 31.87
C ALA A 208 -18.25 -20.17 31.31
N ARG A 209 -19.32 -20.92 31.02
CA ARG A 209 -20.60 -20.33 30.59
C ARG A 209 -21.21 -19.42 31.65
N GLY A 210 -21.12 -19.80 32.92
CA GLY A 210 -21.58 -18.98 34.03
C GLY A 210 -20.88 -17.62 34.10
N LEU A 211 -19.55 -17.61 33.95
CA LEU A 211 -18.75 -16.38 33.91
C LEU A 211 -19.07 -15.52 32.69
N ASN A 212 -19.22 -16.12 31.51
CA ASN A 212 -19.58 -15.39 30.29
C ASN A 212 -20.96 -14.72 30.43
N GLN A 213 -21.94 -15.43 31.00
CA GLN A 213 -23.27 -14.90 31.28
C GLN A 213 -23.22 -13.73 32.28
N LEU A 214 -22.37 -13.84 33.31
CA LEU A 214 -22.17 -12.77 34.27
C LEU A 214 -21.53 -11.54 33.61
N LEU A 215 -20.48 -11.71 32.82
CA LEU A 215 -19.83 -10.59 32.12
C LEU A 215 -20.79 -9.90 31.14
N GLN A 216 -21.59 -10.68 30.41
CA GLN A 216 -22.64 -10.14 29.55
C GLN A 216 -23.65 -9.30 30.36
N SER A 217 -24.10 -9.81 31.52
CA SER A 217 -25.03 -9.08 32.39
C SER A 217 -24.44 -7.80 32.98
N VAL A 218 -23.13 -7.78 33.26
CA VAL A 218 -22.43 -6.59 33.75
C VAL A 218 -22.29 -5.54 32.64
N SER A 219 -22.01 -5.97 31.41
CA SER A 219 -21.95 -5.08 30.24
C SER A 219 -23.31 -4.45 29.93
N GLU A 220 -24.39 -5.25 29.97
CA GLU A 220 -25.76 -4.75 29.84
C GLU A 220 -26.10 -3.74 30.94
N ALA A 221 -25.76 -4.05 32.20
CA ALA A 221 -26.00 -3.15 33.31
C ALA A 221 -25.21 -1.83 33.19
N GLN A 222 -23.98 -1.84 32.68
CA GLN A 222 -23.19 -0.62 32.48
C GLN A 222 -23.78 0.27 31.39
N ARG A 223 -24.36 -0.31 30.33
CA ARG A 223 -24.97 0.43 29.21
C ARG A 223 -26.34 1.02 29.55
N GLU A 224 -27.14 0.35 30.38
CA GLU A 224 -28.53 0.75 30.67
C GLU A 224 -28.73 1.43 32.05
N SER A 225 -27.67 1.63 32.85
CA SER A 225 -27.82 2.17 34.20
C SER A 225 -28.21 3.66 34.22
N GLU A 226 -29.51 3.93 34.38
CA GLU A 226 -30.01 5.24 34.81
C GLU A 226 -29.76 5.45 36.32
N PRO A 227 -29.39 6.67 36.77
CA PRO A 227 -29.21 6.95 38.20
C PRO A 227 -30.52 6.79 38.96
N VAL A 228 -30.65 5.70 39.72
CA VAL A 228 -31.80 5.45 40.60
C VAL A 228 -31.61 6.16 41.95
N GLY A 229 -32.57 7.02 42.31
CA GLY A 229 -32.60 7.68 43.63
C GLY A 229 -32.76 6.70 44.79
N LEU A 230 -32.44 7.14 46.02
CA LEU A 230 -32.42 6.32 47.26
C LEU A 230 -33.68 5.44 47.48
N PHE A 231 -34.86 5.93 47.07
CA PHE A 231 -36.12 5.20 47.19
C PHE A 231 -36.38 4.19 46.06
N GLY A 232 -35.76 4.37 44.88
CA GLY A 232 -35.85 3.44 43.75
C GLY A 232 -35.13 2.13 44.02
N VAL A 233 -33.99 2.18 44.73
CA VAL A 233 -33.20 1.01 45.13
C VAL A 233 -34.03 0.04 45.98
N LEU A 234 -34.79 0.55 46.95
CA LEU A 234 -35.66 -0.27 47.81
C LEU A 234 -36.83 -0.91 47.04
N GLY A 235 -37.37 -0.20 46.03
CA GLY A 235 -38.41 -0.74 45.17
C GLY A 235 -37.91 -1.88 44.30
N HIS A 236 -36.72 -1.73 43.72
CA HIS A 236 -36.12 -2.72 42.82
C HIS A 236 -35.70 -3.99 43.56
N LEU A 237 -35.22 -3.88 44.81
CA LEU A 237 -34.90 -5.03 45.68
C LEU A 237 -36.12 -5.90 46.01
N ARG A 238 -37.34 -5.36 45.96
CA ARG A 238 -38.58 -6.11 46.25
C ARG A 238 -39.11 -6.88 45.03
N GLY A 239 -38.54 -6.68 43.84
CA GLY A 239 -38.93 -7.34 42.61
C GLY A 239 -38.70 -8.86 42.62
N SER A 240 -39.55 -9.61 41.91
CA SER A 240 -39.44 -11.08 41.80
C SER A 240 -38.08 -11.54 41.24
N ARG A 241 -37.54 -10.82 40.24
CA ARG A 241 -36.23 -11.11 39.65
C ARG A 241 -35.07 -10.83 40.60
N ALA A 242 -35.13 -9.73 41.37
CA ALA A 242 -34.11 -9.40 42.37
C ALA A 242 -34.06 -10.47 43.48
N ARG A 243 -35.23 -10.96 43.92
CA ARG A 243 -35.30 -12.08 44.88
C ARG A 243 -34.71 -13.37 44.34
N ALA A 244 -34.92 -13.67 43.06
CA ALA A 244 -34.32 -14.84 42.43
C ALA A 244 -32.79 -14.73 42.39
N GLY A 245 -32.24 -13.57 42.01
CA GLY A 245 -30.79 -13.32 42.03
C GLY A 245 -30.17 -13.40 43.43
N ILE A 246 -30.81 -12.80 44.43
CA ILE A 246 -30.37 -12.88 45.84
C ILE A 246 -30.44 -14.33 46.35
N GLY A 247 -31.47 -15.08 45.99
CA GLY A 247 -31.59 -16.51 46.34
C GLY A 247 -30.47 -17.37 45.75
N TYR A 248 -30.07 -17.09 44.51
CA TYR A 248 -28.93 -17.73 43.87
C TYR A 248 -27.61 -17.39 44.58
N PHE A 249 -27.37 -16.11 44.89
CA PHE A 249 -26.18 -15.67 45.63
C PHE A 249 -26.07 -16.29 47.03
N ILE A 250 -27.18 -16.34 47.78
CA ILE A 250 -27.22 -17.01 49.09
C ILE A 250 -26.94 -18.51 48.94
N SER A 251 -27.37 -19.14 47.85
CA SER A 251 -27.12 -20.56 47.59
C SER A 251 -25.64 -20.84 47.31
N ILE A 252 -24.95 -19.93 46.60
CA ILE A 252 -23.50 -19.97 46.42
C ILE A 252 -22.79 -19.81 47.77
N LEU A 253 -23.17 -18.83 48.59
CA LEU A 253 -22.59 -18.64 49.93
C LEU A 253 -22.78 -19.88 50.81
N LYS A 254 -23.96 -20.53 50.73
CA LYS A 254 -24.27 -21.75 51.47
C LYS A 254 -23.51 -22.98 50.95
N SER A 255 -23.15 -23.05 49.67
CA SER A 255 -22.32 -24.13 49.15
C SER A 255 -20.85 -23.95 49.56
N GLN A 256 -20.34 -22.73 49.54
CA GLN A 256 -18.99 -22.40 49.99
C GLN A 256 -18.80 -22.64 51.50
N GLY A 257 -19.77 -22.22 52.32
CA GLY A 257 -19.73 -22.45 53.77
C GLY A 257 -19.76 -23.93 54.18
N ARG A 258 -20.37 -24.81 53.36
CA ARG A 258 -20.34 -26.26 53.59
C ARG A 258 -18.96 -26.87 53.30
N ARG A 259 -18.26 -26.39 52.27
CA ARG A 259 -16.91 -26.84 51.90
C ARG A 259 -15.83 -26.38 52.88
N LEU A 260 -16.10 -25.38 53.70
CA LEU A 260 -15.18 -24.86 54.74
C LEU A 260 -15.42 -25.50 56.13
N GLN A 261 -16.48 -26.29 56.30
CA GLN A 261 -16.81 -27.01 57.55
C GLN A 261 -16.42 -28.49 57.55
N GLU A 262 -15.98 -29.01 56.40
CA GLU A 262 -15.27 -30.29 56.26
C GLU A 262 -13.76 -30.04 56.27
#